data_AF-A0AA39N3W3-F1
#
_entry.id   AF-A0AA39N3W3-F1
#
_cell.length_a   1.000
_cell.length_b   1.000
_cell.length_c   1.000
_cell.angle_alpha   90.00
_cell.angle_beta   90.00
_cell.angle_gamma   90.00
#
_symmetry.space_group_name_H-M   'P 1'
#
loop_
_entity.id
_entity.type
_entity.pdbx_description
1 polymer ?
#
loop_
_entity_poly.entity_id
_entity_poly.type
_entity_poly.pdbx_seq_one_letter_code
_entity_poly.pdbx_strand_id
1 'polypeptide(L)'
;MPLRLWPSTRARYLFGSRFLGHVYLRNSYATVSVTILPQPRTLDSDESVLSSNLDKNILAHLSTSSDTTSLHELIRQYEANSGHIFHCSLPYESRPSESRQRPGFPNTSGDSNIVMIAHCVKTGGDHKVSLSSGFALEAASASPGNTLFLTCAHTLEEMRRSPLLLSNADSSSRTSDGTRGIAQKSGTFVISGSPGYQQIHPISSIPSALPRSDLLALTCSKVPVQTLPVSPYPVQPGTSIRAHFVSHSSSPPMEPGWVPWVGGTWSKWVRGTVLGYRDFAGRETMPGTYDALSHLLFTPLPTMGSSGGPIIDDENGAVVGVMLGTRMDNRVEGVRGWGVPSETIFEMFSLPGLEGKR
;
A
#
# COMPACT_ATOMS: atom_id res chain seq x y z
N MET A 1 69.87 4.01 6.05
CA MET A 1 68.76 4.89 6.49
C MET A 1 69.11 6.33 6.13
N PRO A 2 68.18 7.23 5.72
CA PRO A 2 66.76 7.10 5.32
C PRO A 2 66.56 7.37 3.80
N LEU A 3 65.69 6.61 3.13
CA LEU A 3 64.32 6.96 2.65
C LEU A 3 64.22 8.09 1.61
N ARG A 4 64.00 7.66 0.36
CA ARG A 4 63.77 8.46 -0.85
C ARG A 4 62.35 9.02 -0.89
N LEU A 5 62.24 10.32 -1.15
CA LEU A 5 61.04 11.02 -1.60
C LEU A 5 60.75 10.68 -3.07
N TRP A 6 59.47 10.45 -3.40
CA TRP A 6 58.96 10.46 -4.78
C TRP A 6 57.88 11.53 -4.93
N PRO A 7 57.76 12.17 -6.11
CA PRO A 7 57.00 13.41 -6.27
C PRO A 7 55.52 13.17 -6.61
N SER A 8 54.69 14.02 -6.03
CA SER A 8 53.30 14.27 -6.40
C SER A 8 53.19 14.75 -7.85
N THR A 9 52.48 14.01 -8.69
CA THR A 9 52.11 14.45 -10.04
C THR A 9 50.61 14.72 -10.07
N ARG A 10 50.25 16.00 -10.10
CA ARG A 10 48.91 16.49 -10.48
C ARG A 10 48.70 16.20 -11.96
N ALA A 11 47.70 15.39 -12.30
CA ALA A 11 47.12 15.34 -13.63
C ALA A 11 45.67 15.81 -13.57
N ARG A 12 45.41 16.97 -14.19
CA ARG A 12 44.07 17.44 -14.52
C ARG A 12 43.53 16.51 -15.60
N TYR A 13 42.39 15.86 -15.34
CA TYR A 13 41.53 15.34 -16.39
C TYR A 13 40.22 16.11 -16.38
N LEU A 14 40.08 16.96 -17.40
CA LEU A 14 38.82 17.46 -17.90
C LEU A 14 38.05 16.25 -18.45
N PHE A 15 36.91 15.92 -17.84
CA PHE A 15 35.85 15.20 -18.52
C PHE A 15 34.56 15.98 -18.34
N GLY A 16 34.31 16.87 -19.29
CA GLY A 16 32.95 17.20 -19.67
C GLY A 16 32.34 15.97 -20.35
N SER A 17 31.28 15.45 -19.77
CA SER A 17 30.23 14.75 -20.51
C SER A 17 28.95 14.86 -19.72
N ARG A 18 28.08 15.72 -20.25
CA ARG A 18 26.67 15.83 -19.88
C ARG A 18 26.02 14.48 -20.13
N PHE A 19 25.87 13.66 -19.10
CA PHE A 19 24.85 12.61 -19.09
C PHE A 19 23.56 13.23 -18.56
N LEU A 20 22.80 13.85 -19.47
CA LEU A 20 21.35 13.99 -19.32
C LEU A 20 20.74 12.58 -19.50
N GLY A 21 20.92 11.74 -18.49
CA GLY A 21 20.18 10.49 -18.38
C GLY A 21 18.84 10.81 -17.72
N HIS A 22 17.74 10.62 -18.45
CA HIS A 22 16.43 10.51 -17.82
C HIS A 22 16.48 9.36 -16.81
N VAL A 23 16.23 9.65 -15.53
CA VAL A 23 16.22 8.63 -14.49
C VAL A 23 14.78 8.11 -14.42
N TYR A 24 14.48 7.09 -15.24
CA TYR A 24 13.28 6.28 -15.04
C TYR A 24 13.45 5.47 -13.75
N LEU A 25 12.91 5.96 -12.63
CA LEU A 25 12.77 5.15 -11.42
C LEU A 25 11.61 4.18 -11.65
N ARG A 26 12.00 2.97 -12.07
CA ARG A 26 11.14 1.78 -12.27
C ARG A 26 10.30 1.51 -11.02
N ASN A 27 9.10 0.96 -11.20
CA ASN A 27 8.18 0.64 -10.12
C ASN A 27 8.88 -0.04 -8.95
N SER A 28 8.73 0.57 -7.79
CA SER A 28 9.24 0.09 -6.53
C SER A 28 8.03 -0.29 -5.71
N TYR A 29 7.86 -1.59 -5.46
CA TYR A 29 6.97 -2.01 -4.39
C TYR A 29 7.70 -1.78 -3.09
N ALA A 30 7.03 -1.10 -2.17
CA ALA A 30 7.63 -0.80 -0.90
C ALA A 30 7.83 -2.07 -0.08
N THR A 31 9.03 -2.21 0.46
CA THR A 31 9.42 -3.31 1.36
C THR A 31 9.57 -2.76 2.76
N VAL A 32 8.96 -3.41 3.75
CA VAL A 32 9.17 -3.07 5.17
C VAL A 32 10.63 -3.40 5.55
N SER A 33 11.45 -2.40 5.92
CA SER A 33 12.89 -2.55 6.25
C SER A 33 13.12 -3.38 7.55
N VAL A 34 14.26 -4.00 7.92
CA VAL A 34 15.65 -4.14 7.38
C VAL A 34 16.08 -5.63 7.34
N THR A 35 15.21 -6.57 7.75
CA THR A 35 15.54 -8.02 7.88
C THR A 35 14.73 -8.90 6.93
N ILE A 36 14.24 -8.33 5.83
CA ILE A 36 13.61 -9.07 4.75
C ILE A 36 14.71 -9.44 3.76
N LEU A 37 14.93 -10.74 3.53
CA LEU A 37 15.77 -11.18 2.42
C LEU A 37 15.20 -10.60 1.13
N PRO A 38 15.99 -9.89 0.31
CA PRO A 38 15.52 -9.48 -1.00
C PRO A 38 15.09 -10.74 -1.74
N GLN A 39 13.81 -10.83 -2.10
CA GLN A 39 13.38 -11.84 -3.06
C GLN A 39 14.22 -11.62 -4.33
N PRO A 40 14.74 -12.69 -4.97
CA PRO A 40 15.47 -12.54 -6.21
C PRO A 40 14.57 -11.81 -7.20
N ARG A 41 14.99 -10.61 -7.62
CA ARG A 41 14.34 -9.87 -8.70
C ARG A 41 14.43 -10.76 -9.94
N THR A 42 13.34 -11.41 -10.31
CA THR A 42 13.21 -11.98 -11.64
C THR A 42 13.21 -10.82 -12.63
N LEU A 43 14.24 -10.76 -13.46
CA LEU A 43 14.35 -9.81 -14.57
C LEU A 43 13.40 -10.26 -15.68
N ASP A 44 12.10 -10.24 -15.42
CA ASP A 44 11.13 -10.43 -16.49
C ASP A 44 10.93 -9.07 -17.19
N SER A 45 11.39 -8.99 -18.44
CA SER A 45 11.22 -7.84 -19.32
C SER A 45 9.75 -7.41 -19.44
N ASP A 46 8.84 -8.35 -19.24
CA ASP A 46 7.40 -8.21 -19.38
C ASP A 46 6.71 -7.47 -18.22
N GLU A 47 7.20 -7.64 -17.00
CA GLU A 47 6.74 -6.91 -15.80
C GLU A 47 7.05 -5.41 -15.91
N SER A 48 8.10 -5.06 -16.68
CA SER A 48 8.49 -3.68 -16.93
C SER A 48 7.58 -2.94 -17.91
N VAL A 49 6.95 -3.67 -18.86
CA VAL A 49 6.12 -3.06 -19.92
C VAL A 49 4.71 -2.78 -19.41
N LEU A 50 4.12 -3.66 -18.58
CA LEU A 50 2.79 -3.42 -18.01
C LEU A 50 2.76 -2.37 -16.92
N SER A 51 3.74 -2.38 -15.99
CA SER A 51 3.88 -1.25 -15.07
C SER A 51 3.94 0.05 -15.86
N SER A 52 4.67 0.08 -16.99
CA SER A 52 4.71 1.27 -17.84
C SER A 52 3.35 1.74 -18.37
N ASN A 53 2.36 0.87 -18.61
CA ASN A 53 1.04 1.29 -19.12
C ASN A 53 0.10 1.77 -18.01
N LEU A 54 0.08 1.07 -16.88
CA LEU A 54 -0.63 1.53 -15.69
C LEU A 54 -0.06 2.87 -15.22
N ASP A 55 1.26 2.98 -15.11
CA ASP A 55 1.95 4.21 -14.72
C ASP A 55 1.65 5.34 -15.71
N LYS A 56 1.71 5.08 -17.02
CA LYS A 56 1.33 6.09 -18.04
C LYS A 56 -0.08 6.63 -17.79
N ASN A 57 -1.04 5.76 -17.49
CA ASN A 57 -2.41 6.17 -17.23
C ASN A 57 -2.53 7.00 -15.94
N ILE A 58 -1.88 6.56 -14.86
CA ILE A 58 -1.83 7.29 -13.58
C ILE A 58 -1.16 8.66 -13.77
N LEU A 59 -0.03 8.72 -14.46
CA LEU A 59 0.75 9.93 -14.68
C LEU A 59 0.07 10.88 -15.67
N ALA A 60 -0.66 10.35 -16.66
CA ALA A 60 -1.52 11.14 -17.54
C ALA A 60 -2.63 11.80 -16.71
N HIS A 61 -3.31 11.03 -15.86
CA HIS A 61 -4.34 11.55 -14.97
C HIS A 61 -3.78 12.61 -14.00
N LEU A 62 -2.62 12.37 -13.37
CA LEU A 62 -1.93 13.34 -12.54
C LEU A 62 -1.59 14.64 -13.31
N SER A 63 -1.28 14.51 -14.60
CA SER A 63 -0.93 15.67 -15.43
C SER A 63 -2.16 16.50 -15.80
N THR A 64 -3.34 15.89 -15.94
CA THR A 64 -4.59 16.56 -16.34
C THR A 64 -5.44 17.04 -15.17
N SER A 65 -5.38 16.38 -14.02
CA SER A 65 -6.27 16.69 -12.90
C SER A 65 -5.87 17.98 -12.17
N SER A 66 -6.81 18.90 -12.03
CA SER A 66 -6.63 20.17 -11.29
C SER A 66 -6.85 20.03 -9.78
N ASP A 67 -7.72 19.09 -9.38
CA ASP A 67 -8.25 18.99 -8.00
C ASP A 67 -7.60 17.85 -7.22
N THR A 68 -6.29 17.65 -7.40
CA THR A 68 -5.54 16.59 -6.69
C THR A 68 -4.90 17.13 -5.42
N THR A 69 -5.19 16.51 -4.27
CA THR A 69 -4.44 16.79 -3.05
C THR A 69 -3.01 16.30 -3.22
N SER A 70 -2.04 17.22 -3.09
CA SER A 70 -0.63 16.90 -3.26
C SER A 70 -0.15 15.88 -2.22
N LEU A 71 0.89 15.10 -2.57
CA LEU A 71 1.51 14.19 -1.60
C LEU A 71 2.07 14.92 -0.38
N HIS A 72 2.57 16.15 -0.52
CA HIS A 72 3.05 16.95 0.61
C HIS A 72 1.95 17.21 1.64
N GLU A 73 0.74 17.56 1.17
CA GLU A 73 -0.39 17.80 2.04
C GLU A 73 -0.90 16.49 2.66
N LEU A 74 -0.98 15.41 1.89
CA LEU A 74 -1.33 14.09 2.42
C LEU A 74 -0.30 13.62 3.47
N ILE A 75 1.00 13.79 3.24
CA ILE A 75 2.05 13.44 4.21
C ILE A 75 1.91 14.26 5.50
N ARG A 76 1.60 15.56 5.39
CA ARG A 76 1.30 16.39 6.57
C ARG A 76 0.12 15.83 7.36
N GLN A 77 -0.94 15.40 6.69
CA GLN A 77 -2.10 14.77 7.33
C GLN A 77 -1.75 13.42 7.95
N TYR A 78 -0.94 12.60 7.27
CA TYR A 78 -0.44 11.32 7.80
C TYR A 78 0.30 11.51 9.13
N GLU A 79 1.17 12.52 9.21
CA GLU A 79 1.90 12.84 10.44
C GLU A 79 0.98 13.41 11.52
N ALA A 80 0.12 14.38 11.15
CA ALA A 80 -0.77 15.05 12.09
C ALA A 80 -1.86 14.11 12.66
N ASN A 81 -2.30 13.13 11.87
CA ASN A 81 -3.36 12.20 12.23
C ASN A 81 -2.83 10.81 12.63
N SER A 82 -1.53 10.70 12.94
CA SER A 82 -0.94 9.49 13.50
C SER A 82 -1.54 9.18 14.87
N GLY A 83 -2.21 8.04 15.01
CA GLY A 83 -2.94 7.65 16.22
C GLY A 83 -4.24 8.45 16.44
N HIS A 84 -4.69 9.23 15.45
CA HIS A 84 -5.94 9.96 15.56
C HIS A 84 -7.13 9.02 15.41
N ILE A 85 -8.06 9.09 16.36
CA ILE A 85 -9.32 8.35 16.33
C ILE A 85 -10.29 9.11 15.42
N PHE A 86 -10.75 8.44 14.37
CA PHE A 86 -11.78 8.97 13.50
C PHE A 86 -13.14 8.95 14.22
N HIS A 87 -13.86 10.09 14.17
CA HIS A 87 -15.09 10.33 14.95
C HIS A 87 -16.33 9.61 14.39
N CYS A 88 -16.14 8.41 13.85
CA CYS A 88 -17.22 7.50 13.50
C CYS A 88 -16.89 6.10 13.98
N SER A 89 -17.93 5.27 14.09
CA SER A 89 -17.79 3.86 14.43
C SER A 89 -17.68 3.01 13.16
N LEU A 90 -16.86 1.97 13.28
CA LEU A 90 -16.82 0.86 12.32
C LEU A 90 -17.73 -0.26 12.85
N PRO A 91 -18.67 -0.80 12.06
CA PRO A 91 -19.52 -1.91 12.47
C PRO A 91 -18.72 -3.17 12.82
N TYR A 92 -19.19 -3.90 13.83
CA TYR A 92 -18.55 -5.13 14.30
C TYR A 92 -19.16 -6.31 13.54
N GLU A 93 -18.55 -6.73 12.43
CA GLU A 93 -19.11 -7.70 11.49
C GLU A 93 -18.29 -9.00 11.42
N SER A 94 -18.21 -9.75 12.52
CA SER A 94 -17.54 -11.07 12.53
C SER A 94 -18.28 -12.18 11.78
N ARG A 95 -19.59 -12.04 11.63
CA ARG A 95 -20.47 -12.98 10.92
C ARG A 95 -21.39 -12.19 10.01
N PRO A 96 -20.87 -11.66 8.89
CA PRO A 96 -21.67 -10.87 7.96
C PRO A 96 -22.86 -11.69 7.45
N SER A 97 -24.00 -11.03 7.25
CA SER A 97 -25.19 -11.66 6.68
C SER A 97 -24.92 -12.17 5.26
N GLU A 98 -25.74 -13.10 4.78
CA GLU A 98 -25.61 -13.60 3.39
C GLU A 98 -25.80 -12.50 2.34
N SER A 99 -26.51 -11.41 2.70
CA SER A 99 -26.67 -10.22 1.87
C SER A 99 -25.41 -9.35 1.78
N ARG A 100 -24.46 -9.48 2.71
CA ARG A 100 -23.15 -8.83 2.60
C ARG A 100 -22.29 -9.63 1.65
N GLN A 101 -21.67 -8.94 0.69
CA GLN A 101 -20.84 -9.62 -0.29
C GLN A 101 -19.55 -10.12 0.36
N ARG A 102 -19.32 -11.43 0.26
CA ARG A 102 -18.12 -12.11 0.77
C ARG A 102 -17.18 -12.39 -0.41
N PRO A 103 -16.19 -11.51 -0.67
CA PRO A 103 -15.33 -11.69 -1.83
C PRO A 103 -14.56 -13.02 -1.76
N GLY A 104 -14.32 -13.64 -2.92
CA GLY A 104 -13.60 -14.91 -3.00
C GLY A 104 -14.45 -16.16 -2.73
N PHE A 105 -15.78 -16.04 -2.54
CA PHE A 105 -16.70 -17.18 -2.42
C PHE A 105 -17.44 -17.47 -3.73
N PRO A 106 -17.72 -18.74 -4.06
CA PRO A 106 -18.53 -19.09 -5.23
C PRO A 106 -19.90 -18.42 -5.13
N ASN A 107 -20.34 -17.79 -6.22
CA ASN A 107 -21.55 -16.94 -6.38
C ASN A 107 -21.39 -15.45 -6.05
N THR A 108 -20.20 -14.95 -5.70
CA THR A 108 -19.95 -13.50 -5.69
C THR A 108 -19.36 -13.06 -7.03
N SER A 109 -20.11 -12.24 -7.77
CA SER A 109 -19.67 -11.66 -9.03
C SER A 109 -18.61 -10.59 -8.78
N GLY A 110 -17.35 -10.93 -9.04
CA GLY A 110 -16.23 -10.00 -9.26
C GLY A 110 -15.40 -9.63 -8.02
N ASP A 111 -14.10 -9.38 -8.23
CA ASP A 111 -13.17 -8.75 -7.28
C ASP A 111 -13.47 -7.26 -7.06
N SER A 112 -14.74 -6.85 -7.13
CA SER A 112 -15.20 -5.44 -7.14
C SER A 112 -14.96 -4.68 -5.83
N ASN A 113 -14.34 -5.33 -4.85
CA ASN A 113 -14.26 -4.85 -3.47
C ASN A 113 -12.82 -4.54 -3.06
N ILE A 114 -11.85 -5.00 -3.86
CA ILE A 114 -10.43 -4.69 -3.68
C ILE A 114 -10.05 -3.64 -4.70
N VAL A 115 -9.32 -2.62 -4.25
CA VAL A 115 -8.83 -1.53 -5.09
C VAL A 115 -7.31 -1.52 -5.10
N MET A 116 -6.76 -0.85 -6.10
CA MET A 116 -5.35 -0.51 -6.11
C MET A 116 -5.17 0.93 -5.65
N ILE A 117 -4.22 1.15 -4.75
CA ILE A 117 -3.80 2.47 -4.29
C ILE A 117 -2.49 2.82 -4.98
N ALA A 118 -2.43 4.02 -5.55
CA ALA A 118 -1.24 4.53 -6.22
C ALA A 118 -0.81 5.86 -5.61
N HIS A 119 0.41 5.90 -5.07
CA HIS A 119 1.08 7.14 -4.67
C HIS A 119 2.07 7.52 -5.76
N CYS A 120 2.01 8.76 -6.25
CA CYS A 120 2.86 9.16 -7.37
C CYS A 120 3.38 10.59 -7.28
N VAL A 121 4.57 10.79 -7.84
CA VAL A 121 5.21 12.09 -8.02
C VAL A 121 5.85 12.16 -9.40
N LYS A 122 5.78 13.33 -10.03
CA LYS A 122 6.37 13.63 -11.34
C LYS A 122 7.03 15.00 -11.29
N THR A 123 8.29 15.06 -11.68
CA THR A 123 9.08 16.30 -11.83
C THR A 123 9.74 16.29 -13.20
N GLY A 124 9.20 17.06 -14.13
CA GLY A 124 9.70 17.07 -15.51
C GLY A 124 9.47 15.72 -16.19
N GLY A 125 10.55 15.08 -16.65
CA GLY A 125 10.48 13.73 -17.23
C GLY A 125 10.60 12.60 -16.21
N ASP A 126 11.06 12.89 -14.99
CA ASP A 126 11.26 11.88 -13.96
C ASP A 126 9.97 11.69 -13.16
N HIS A 127 9.70 10.45 -12.78
CA HIS A 127 8.52 10.08 -12.01
C HIS A 127 8.79 8.89 -11.10
N LYS A 128 7.92 8.71 -10.12
CA LYS A 128 7.85 7.51 -9.29
C LYS A 128 6.40 7.19 -9.00
N VAL A 129 6.05 5.91 -9.11
CA VAL A 129 4.76 5.35 -8.73
C VAL A 129 5.02 4.22 -7.72
N SER A 130 4.33 4.26 -6.59
CA SER A 130 4.31 3.20 -5.58
C SER A 130 2.89 2.67 -5.48
N LEU A 131 2.74 1.35 -5.57
CA LEU A 131 1.44 0.66 -5.62
C LEU A 131 1.23 -0.22 -4.38
N SER A 132 0.00 -0.24 -3.88
CA SER A 132 -0.50 -1.19 -2.88
C SER A 132 -1.94 -1.63 -3.22
N SER A 133 -2.39 -2.69 -2.57
CA SER A 133 -3.80 -3.05 -2.51
C SER A 133 -4.50 -2.29 -1.38
N GLY A 134 -5.81 -2.18 -1.46
CA GLY A 134 -6.65 -1.64 -0.39
C GLY A 134 -8.09 -2.08 -0.54
N PHE A 135 -8.93 -1.77 0.44
CA PHE A 135 -10.35 -2.12 0.40
C PHE A 135 -11.19 -1.06 1.11
N ALA A 136 -12.47 -0.97 0.74
CA ALA A 136 -13.39 0.00 1.31
C ALA A 136 -13.95 -0.48 2.66
N LEU A 137 -14.11 0.46 3.60
CA LEU A 137 -14.67 0.21 4.92
C LEU A 137 -16.09 0.78 5.03
N GLU A 138 -16.98 0.06 5.73
CA GLU A 138 -18.32 0.52 6.06
C GLU A 138 -18.32 1.41 7.30
N ALA A 139 -17.48 2.44 7.30
CA ALA A 139 -17.55 3.44 8.35
C ALA A 139 -18.71 4.38 8.07
N ALA A 140 -19.51 4.71 9.08
CA ALA A 140 -20.51 5.78 8.99
C ALA A 140 -19.76 7.08 8.68
N SER A 141 -19.62 7.42 7.39
CA SER A 141 -18.78 8.54 6.98
C SER A 141 -19.27 9.81 7.67
N ALA A 142 -18.36 10.52 8.34
CA ALA A 142 -18.64 11.86 8.88
C ALA A 142 -19.07 12.85 7.79
N SER A 143 -18.86 12.52 6.51
CA SER A 143 -19.33 13.29 5.36
C SER A 143 -20.09 12.39 4.37
N PRO A 144 -21.41 12.56 4.20
CA PRO A 144 -22.17 11.83 3.20
C PRO A 144 -21.56 12.10 1.81
N GLY A 145 -21.28 11.04 1.05
CA GLY A 145 -20.73 11.13 -0.31
C GLY A 145 -19.23 10.85 -0.45
N ASN A 146 -18.54 10.46 0.62
CA ASN A 146 -17.15 9.98 0.57
C ASN A 146 -17.07 8.47 0.85
N THR A 147 -16.07 7.82 0.26
CA THR A 147 -15.71 6.43 0.54
C THR A 147 -14.43 6.40 1.37
N LEU A 148 -14.41 5.58 2.43
CA LEU A 148 -13.24 5.34 3.27
C LEU A 148 -12.53 4.06 2.81
N PHE A 149 -11.22 4.13 2.61
CA PHE A 149 -10.37 3.01 2.24
C PHE A 149 -9.33 2.74 3.31
N LEU A 150 -8.94 1.48 3.44
CA LEU A 150 -7.80 1.04 4.24
C LEU A 150 -6.72 0.44 3.33
N THR A 151 -5.46 0.74 3.61
CA THR A 151 -4.28 0.18 2.96
C THR A 151 -3.09 0.17 3.93
N CYS A 152 -1.93 -0.26 3.46
CA CYS A 152 -0.68 -0.20 4.21
C CYS A 152 -0.05 1.21 4.17
N ALA A 153 0.70 1.60 5.20
CA ALA A 153 1.32 2.92 5.28
C ALA A 153 2.71 3.00 4.60
N HIS A 154 3.42 1.88 4.50
CA HIS A 154 4.83 1.86 4.09
C HIS A 154 5.03 2.30 2.62
N THR A 155 4.03 2.14 1.76
CA THR A 155 4.07 2.66 0.38
C THR A 155 4.05 4.19 0.35
N LEU A 156 3.28 4.84 1.23
CA LEU A 156 3.31 6.30 1.40
C LEU A 156 4.63 6.76 2.05
N GLU A 157 5.12 6.04 3.06
CA GLU A 157 6.41 6.32 3.70
C GLU A 157 7.58 6.21 2.71
N GLU A 158 7.55 5.26 1.78
CA GLU A 158 8.55 5.17 0.71
C GLU A 158 8.49 6.39 -0.22
N MET A 159 7.29 6.84 -0.56
CA MET A 159 7.10 8.03 -1.39
C MET A 159 7.55 9.31 -0.69
N ARG A 160 7.29 9.42 0.60
CA ARG A 160 7.77 10.51 1.45
C ARG A 160 9.30 10.64 1.42
N ARG A 161 10.01 9.51 1.34
CA ARG A 161 11.48 9.46 1.29
C ARG A 161 12.04 9.58 -0.13
N SER A 162 11.17 9.73 -1.15
CA SER A 162 11.59 9.83 -2.54
C SER A 162 12.38 11.12 -2.79
N PRO A 163 13.59 11.05 -3.39
CA PRO A 163 14.33 12.24 -3.79
C PRO A 163 13.52 13.16 -4.72
N LEU A 164 12.66 12.58 -5.57
CA LEU A 164 11.79 13.35 -6.47
C LEU A 164 10.76 14.20 -5.74
N LEU A 165 10.39 13.83 -4.50
CA LEU A 165 9.48 14.61 -3.66
C LEU A 165 10.26 15.68 -2.88
N LEU A 166 11.41 15.29 -2.31
CA LEU A 166 12.27 16.14 -1.49
C LEU A 166 12.99 17.27 -2.28
N SER A 167 13.34 17.03 -3.54
CA SER A 167 14.15 17.95 -4.36
C SER A 167 13.52 19.32 -4.61
N ASN A 168 12.22 19.48 -4.33
CA ASN A 168 11.50 20.74 -4.51
C ASN A 168 11.27 21.55 -3.23
N ALA A 169 11.68 21.04 -2.05
CA ALA A 169 11.71 21.86 -0.85
C ALA A 169 12.72 23.03 -0.98
N ASP A 170 13.82 22.79 -1.69
CA ASP A 170 14.94 23.74 -1.81
C ASP A 170 14.86 24.65 -3.07
N SER A 171 14.01 24.33 -4.06
CA SER A 171 13.93 25.06 -5.33
C SER A 171 12.90 26.20 -5.34
N SER A 172 12.37 26.58 -4.17
CA SER A 172 11.66 27.85 -3.98
C SER A 172 12.57 29.08 -4.12
N SER A 173 13.88 28.89 -4.26
CA SER A 173 14.80 29.92 -4.73
C SER A 173 14.51 30.24 -6.19
N ARG A 174 13.85 31.37 -6.44
CA ARG A 174 13.76 32.01 -7.76
C ARG A 174 15.17 32.05 -8.35
N THR A 175 15.43 31.28 -9.41
CA THR A 175 16.60 31.55 -10.26
C THR A 175 16.40 32.95 -10.84
N SER A 176 17.46 33.76 -10.81
CA SER A 176 17.46 35.15 -11.29
C SER A 176 17.22 35.30 -12.80
N ASP A 177 16.86 34.22 -13.49
CA ASP A 177 16.85 34.10 -14.95
C ASP A 177 15.44 33.83 -15.53
N GLY A 178 14.37 34.05 -14.75
CA GLY A 178 12.97 34.03 -15.23
C GLY A 178 12.46 32.69 -15.76
N THR A 179 13.26 31.64 -15.73
CA THR A 179 12.88 30.29 -16.15
C THR A 179 11.97 29.68 -15.08
N ARG A 180 10.71 29.41 -15.44
CA ARG A 180 9.77 28.69 -14.56
C ARG A 180 10.41 27.38 -14.12
N GLY A 181 10.58 27.19 -12.81
CA GLY A 181 11.03 25.92 -12.24
C GLY A 181 10.16 24.76 -12.75
N ILE A 182 10.76 23.58 -12.90
CA ILE A 182 10.06 22.38 -13.36
C ILE A 182 8.92 22.09 -12.38
N ALA A 183 7.68 22.21 -12.85
CA ALA A 183 6.51 22.01 -12.02
C ALA A 183 6.43 20.54 -11.57
N GLN A 184 6.58 20.31 -10.27
CA GLN A 184 6.36 19.02 -9.64
C GLN A 184 4.86 18.82 -9.45
N LYS A 185 4.34 17.66 -9.86
CA LYS A 185 2.99 17.22 -9.56
C LYS A 185 3.04 15.96 -8.71
N SER A 186 2.14 15.82 -7.76
CA SER A 186 2.05 14.63 -6.91
C SER A 186 0.63 14.40 -6.46
N GLY A 187 0.29 13.15 -6.14
CA GLY A 187 -1.01 12.79 -5.60
C GLY A 187 -1.09 11.32 -5.19
N THR A 188 -2.19 10.98 -4.51
CA THR A 188 -2.58 9.59 -4.25
C THR A 188 -3.91 9.30 -4.93
N PHE A 189 -4.05 8.11 -5.49
CA PHE A 189 -5.24 7.70 -6.23
C PHE A 189 -5.74 6.33 -5.77
N VAL A 190 -7.06 6.17 -5.77
CA VAL A 190 -7.74 4.87 -5.77
C VAL A 190 -8.04 4.49 -7.21
N ILE A 191 -7.66 3.29 -7.61
CA ILE A 191 -7.92 2.72 -8.94
C ILE A 191 -8.86 1.55 -8.74
N SER A 192 -10.03 1.64 -9.36
CA SER A 192 -11.07 0.63 -9.31
C SER A 192 -11.63 0.38 -10.71
N GLY A 193 -12.41 -0.69 -10.87
CA GLY A 193 -13.08 -1.01 -12.14
C GLY A 193 -12.80 -2.42 -12.63
N SER A 194 -13.27 -2.69 -13.84
CA SER A 194 -13.19 -3.99 -14.49
C SER A 194 -12.00 -4.05 -15.45
N PRO A 195 -11.56 -5.25 -15.87
CA PRO A 195 -10.53 -5.39 -16.90
C PRO A 195 -10.88 -4.58 -18.15
N GLY A 196 -9.99 -3.68 -18.58
CA GLY A 196 -10.18 -2.80 -19.73
C GLY A 196 -10.93 -1.49 -19.45
N TYR A 197 -11.53 -1.30 -18.28
CA TYR A 197 -12.15 -0.05 -17.86
C TYR A 197 -11.80 0.30 -16.42
N GLN A 198 -10.85 1.21 -16.25
CA GLN A 198 -10.39 1.67 -14.94
C GLN A 198 -10.87 3.08 -14.64
N GLN A 199 -11.27 3.30 -13.39
CA GLN A 199 -11.61 4.61 -12.84
C GLN A 199 -10.54 5.00 -11.83
N ILE A 200 -10.02 6.21 -11.98
CA ILE A 200 -8.98 6.77 -11.13
C ILE A 200 -9.62 7.89 -10.30
N HIS A 201 -9.61 7.73 -8.98
CA HIS A 201 -10.23 8.65 -8.03
C HIS A 201 -9.14 9.28 -7.16
N PRO A 202 -8.99 10.62 -7.14
CA PRO A 202 -8.02 11.28 -6.29
C PRO A 202 -8.40 11.16 -4.82
N ILE A 203 -7.43 10.80 -3.99
CA ILE A 203 -7.56 10.86 -2.53
C ILE A 203 -7.58 12.31 -2.09
N SER A 204 -8.58 12.65 -1.28
CA SER A 204 -8.76 14.00 -0.74
C SER A 204 -8.08 14.18 0.61
N SER A 205 -8.08 13.17 1.48
CA SER A 205 -7.48 13.27 2.82
C SER A 205 -7.09 11.93 3.47
N ILE A 206 -6.28 12.03 4.53
CA ILE A 206 -5.88 10.94 5.43
C ILE A 206 -6.49 11.20 6.81
N PRO A 207 -7.67 10.63 7.15
CA PRO A 207 -8.35 10.91 8.42
C PRO A 207 -7.68 10.27 9.65
N SER A 208 -6.92 9.19 9.45
CA SER A 208 -6.23 8.46 10.51
C SER A 208 -5.11 7.61 9.91
N ALA A 209 -4.04 7.43 10.67
CA ALA A 209 -2.94 6.54 10.34
C ALA A 209 -2.40 5.87 11.59
N LEU A 210 -1.92 4.63 11.47
CA LEU A 210 -1.20 3.90 12.51
C LEU A 210 0.17 3.49 11.98
N PRO A 211 1.17 4.40 11.94
CA PRO A 211 2.49 4.13 11.37
C PRO A 211 3.18 2.90 11.98
N ARG A 212 3.03 2.67 13.29
CA ARG A 212 3.63 1.52 13.98
C ARG A 212 3.05 0.18 13.54
N SER A 213 1.77 0.17 13.21
CA SER A 213 1.06 -1.00 12.70
C SER A 213 0.98 -0.99 11.18
N ASP A 214 1.65 -0.04 10.51
CA ASP A 214 1.69 0.06 9.06
C ASP A 214 0.30 0.14 8.39
N LEU A 215 -0.68 0.81 9.05
CA LEU A 215 -2.02 1.02 8.51
C LEU A 215 -2.28 2.49 8.17
N LEU A 216 -3.04 2.69 7.10
CA LEU A 216 -3.37 3.99 6.55
C LEU A 216 -4.83 4.03 6.10
N ALA A 217 -5.61 4.97 6.64
CA ALA A 217 -6.97 5.24 6.16
C ALA A 217 -6.96 6.42 5.18
N LEU A 218 -7.71 6.29 4.08
CA LEU A 218 -7.77 7.27 2.98
C LEU A 218 -9.23 7.60 2.67
N THR A 219 -9.55 8.85 2.35
CA THR A 219 -10.88 9.22 1.82
C THR A 219 -10.81 9.81 0.43
N CYS A 220 -11.86 9.56 -0.35
CA CYS A 220 -12.12 10.26 -1.61
C CYS A 220 -13.63 10.35 -1.87
N SER A 221 -14.01 11.08 -2.92
CA SER A 221 -15.40 11.12 -3.39
C SER A 221 -15.93 9.73 -3.70
N LYS A 222 -17.25 9.54 -3.54
CA LYS A 222 -17.91 8.23 -3.66
C LYS A 222 -17.42 7.41 -4.86
N VAL A 223 -16.84 6.26 -4.54
CA VAL A 223 -16.40 5.24 -5.51
C VAL A 223 -17.41 4.08 -5.48
N PRO A 224 -17.84 3.54 -6.63
CA PRO A 224 -18.81 2.44 -6.71
C PRO A 224 -18.17 1.08 -6.38
N VAL A 225 -17.54 0.97 -5.22
CA VAL A 225 -16.95 -0.26 -4.67
C VAL A 225 -17.72 -0.69 -3.43
N GLN A 226 -17.78 -2.00 -3.20
CA GLN A 226 -18.44 -2.51 -2.00
C GLN A 226 -17.49 -2.53 -0.82
N THR A 227 -18.03 -2.26 0.36
CA THR A 227 -17.32 -2.32 1.64
C THR A 227 -17.12 -3.76 2.07
N LEU A 228 -16.03 -4.04 2.79
CA LEU A 228 -15.82 -5.35 3.39
C LEU A 228 -16.23 -5.37 4.87
N PRO A 229 -16.88 -6.46 5.32
CA PRO A 229 -17.15 -6.68 6.74
C PRO A 229 -15.84 -6.90 7.50
N VAL A 230 -15.68 -6.25 8.66
CA VAL A 230 -14.46 -6.37 9.48
C VAL A 230 -14.80 -7.04 10.80
N SER A 231 -14.08 -8.10 11.13
CA SER A 231 -14.22 -8.75 12.43
C SER A 231 -13.41 -8.00 13.50
N PRO A 232 -14.01 -7.61 14.63
CA PRO A 232 -13.27 -7.09 15.79
C PRO A 232 -12.49 -8.16 16.55
N TYR A 233 -12.63 -9.45 16.19
CA TYR A 233 -12.03 -10.55 16.94
C TYR A 233 -10.93 -11.22 16.12
N PRO A 234 -9.68 -11.18 16.60
CA PRO A 234 -8.60 -11.95 15.99
C PRO A 234 -8.94 -13.44 15.97
N VAL A 235 -8.72 -14.09 14.82
CA VAL A 235 -8.97 -15.52 14.67
C VAL A 235 -7.88 -16.37 15.31
N GLN A 236 -8.20 -17.61 15.67
CA GLN A 236 -7.23 -18.50 16.30
C GLN A 236 -6.16 -18.99 15.31
N PRO A 237 -4.93 -19.30 15.77
CA PRO A 237 -3.97 -20.06 14.97
C PRO A 237 -4.58 -21.36 14.45
N GLY A 238 -4.30 -21.70 13.19
CA GLY A 238 -4.92 -22.82 12.48
C GLY A 238 -6.20 -22.45 11.73
N THR A 239 -6.76 -21.25 11.91
CA THR A 239 -7.94 -20.81 11.14
C THR A 239 -7.61 -20.69 9.65
N SER A 240 -8.47 -21.27 8.81
CA SER A 240 -8.43 -21.13 7.36
C SER A 240 -8.78 -19.71 6.93
N ILE A 241 -7.98 -19.16 6.01
CA ILE A 241 -8.15 -17.80 5.51
C ILE A 241 -8.08 -17.76 3.98
N ARG A 242 -8.44 -16.62 3.40
CA ARG A 242 -8.05 -16.24 2.03
C ARG A 242 -7.34 -14.90 2.02
N ALA A 243 -6.34 -14.80 1.16
CA ALA A 243 -5.63 -13.55 0.89
C ALA A 243 -5.75 -13.18 -0.59
N HIS A 244 -5.90 -11.88 -0.88
CA HIS A 244 -6.01 -11.37 -2.24
C HIS A 244 -4.63 -11.06 -2.84
N PHE A 245 -4.15 -11.92 -3.73
CA PHE A 245 -2.85 -11.78 -4.37
C PHE A 245 -2.94 -11.00 -5.67
N VAL A 246 -1.86 -10.28 -5.99
CA VAL A 246 -1.76 -9.41 -7.17
C VAL A 246 -0.51 -9.77 -7.96
N SER A 247 -0.60 -9.78 -9.29
CA SER A 247 0.54 -9.95 -10.19
C SER A 247 0.53 -8.88 -11.28
N HIS A 248 1.70 -8.34 -11.59
CA HIS A 248 1.88 -7.30 -12.61
C HIS A 248 2.48 -7.86 -13.90
N SER A 249 2.36 -9.19 -14.10
CA SER A 249 2.85 -9.90 -15.28
C SER A 249 2.04 -9.57 -16.54
N SER A 250 2.74 -9.41 -17.67
CA SER A 250 2.15 -9.19 -19.02
C SER A 250 1.13 -10.25 -19.42
N SER A 251 1.41 -11.48 -19.04
CA SER A 251 0.62 -12.67 -19.31
C SER A 251 0.00 -13.17 -18.01
N PRO A 252 -1.12 -13.92 -18.09
CA PRO A 252 -1.64 -14.64 -16.94
C PRO A 252 -0.51 -15.47 -16.31
N PRO A 253 -0.30 -15.38 -14.99
CA PRO A 253 0.66 -16.25 -14.32
C PRO A 253 0.33 -17.71 -14.58
N MET A 254 1.36 -18.56 -14.67
CA MET A 254 1.20 -19.97 -15.05
C MET A 254 0.32 -20.77 -14.08
N GLU A 255 0.29 -20.37 -12.81
CA GLU A 255 -0.56 -21.01 -11.82
C GLU A 255 -2.04 -20.81 -12.15
N PRO A 256 -2.91 -21.81 -11.94
CA PRO A 256 -4.34 -21.64 -12.21
C PRO A 256 -5.00 -20.67 -11.23
N GLY A 257 -6.09 -20.02 -11.67
CA GLY A 257 -6.97 -19.21 -10.80
C GLY A 257 -6.68 -17.71 -10.78
N TRP A 258 -5.69 -17.23 -11.54
CA TRP A 258 -5.51 -15.79 -11.78
C TRP A 258 -6.56 -15.28 -12.77
N VAL A 259 -7.15 -14.13 -12.45
CA VAL A 259 -8.10 -13.43 -13.32
C VAL A 259 -7.58 -12.03 -13.63
N PRO A 260 -7.92 -11.46 -14.80
CA PRO A 260 -7.55 -10.08 -15.10
C PRO A 260 -8.15 -9.12 -14.07
N TRP A 261 -7.39 -8.10 -13.69
CA TRP A 261 -7.73 -7.11 -12.67
C TRP A 261 -7.40 -5.68 -13.15
N VAL A 262 -7.47 -4.70 -12.24
CA VAL A 262 -7.34 -3.28 -12.57
C VAL A 262 -5.99 -2.98 -13.22
N GLY A 263 -5.95 -2.03 -14.16
CA GLY A 263 -4.69 -1.59 -14.74
C GLY A 263 -3.96 -2.62 -15.60
N GLY A 264 -4.65 -3.68 -16.04
CA GLY A 264 -4.02 -4.77 -16.79
C GLY A 264 -3.21 -5.72 -15.89
N THR A 265 -3.37 -5.63 -14.57
CA THR A 265 -2.80 -6.59 -13.61
C THR A 265 -3.65 -7.84 -13.51
N TRP A 266 -3.23 -8.77 -12.66
CA TRP A 266 -3.93 -10.01 -12.36
C TRP A 266 -4.19 -10.13 -10.87
N SER A 267 -5.34 -10.66 -10.48
CA SER A 267 -5.70 -10.96 -9.10
C SER A 267 -6.01 -12.44 -8.91
N LYS A 268 -5.85 -12.91 -7.67
CA LYS A 268 -6.28 -14.25 -7.25
C LYS A 268 -6.54 -14.28 -5.76
N TRP A 269 -7.66 -14.88 -5.34
CA TRP A 269 -7.85 -15.28 -3.95
C TRP A 269 -7.14 -16.59 -3.69
N VAL A 270 -6.21 -16.59 -2.73
CA VAL A 270 -5.43 -17.78 -2.37
C VAL A 270 -5.82 -18.22 -0.97
N ARG A 271 -6.18 -19.51 -0.84
CA ARG A 271 -6.46 -20.13 0.45
C ARG A 271 -5.18 -20.28 1.27
N GLY A 272 -5.33 -20.14 2.56
CA GLY A 272 -4.23 -20.05 3.51
C GLY A 272 -4.63 -20.43 4.92
N THR A 273 -3.71 -20.20 5.85
CA THR A 273 -3.89 -20.52 7.26
C THR A 273 -3.19 -19.47 8.12
N VAL A 274 -3.84 -19.07 9.21
CA VAL A 274 -3.20 -18.28 10.27
C VAL A 274 -2.24 -19.16 11.04
N LEU A 275 -0.99 -18.74 11.15
CA LEU A 275 0.05 -19.49 11.86
C LEU A 275 0.16 -19.07 13.32
N GLY A 276 -0.07 -17.79 13.63
CA GLY A 276 0.11 -17.26 14.97
C GLY A 276 0.22 -15.73 14.99
N TYR A 277 0.50 -15.20 16.17
CA TYR A 277 0.62 -13.77 16.40
C TYR A 277 1.93 -13.45 17.14
N ARG A 278 2.38 -12.20 16.94
CA ARG A 278 3.49 -11.63 17.69
C ARG A 278 3.14 -10.26 18.22
N ASP A 279 3.74 -9.88 19.34
CA ASP A 279 3.78 -8.49 19.78
C ASP A 279 4.87 -7.67 19.04
N PHE A 280 4.94 -6.36 19.30
CA PHE A 280 5.99 -5.50 18.76
C PHE A 280 7.42 -5.89 19.15
N ALA A 281 7.60 -6.68 20.23
CA ALA A 281 8.89 -7.20 20.64
C ALA A 281 9.25 -8.52 19.93
N GLY A 282 8.36 -9.06 19.10
CA GLY A 282 8.54 -10.33 18.40
C GLY A 282 8.27 -11.55 19.28
N ARG A 283 7.65 -11.38 20.45
CA ARG A 283 7.24 -12.49 21.32
C ARG A 283 5.95 -13.11 20.79
N GLU A 284 5.84 -14.42 20.91
CA GLU A 284 4.61 -15.17 20.60
C GLU A 284 3.46 -14.68 21.47
N THR A 285 2.32 -14.42 20.86
CA THR A 285 1.10 -14.01 21.55
C THR A 285 -0.09 -14.81 21.05
N MET A 286 -1.14 -14.88 21.88
CA MET A 286 -2.33 -15.68 21.58
C MET A 286 -3.60 -14.82 21.69
N PRO A 287 -4.52 -14.92 20.71
CA PRO A 287 -5.84 -14.31 20.82
C PRO A 287 -6.59 -14.77 22.07
N GLY A 288 -7.33 -13.86 22.70
CA GLY A 288 -8.08 -14.14 23.93
C GLY A 288 -7.24 -14.08 25.21
N THR A 289 -5.98 -13.66 25.11
CA THR A 289 -5.13 -13.31 26.27
C THR A 289 -5.05 -11.79 26.44
N TYR A 290 -4.36 -11.34 27.49
CA TYR A 290 -4.09 -9.90 27.71
C TYR A 290 -2.90 -9.38 26.88
N ASP A 291 -2.30 -10.23 26.03
CA ASP A 291 -1.17 -9.84 25.21
C ASP A 291 -1.61 -9.03 23.99
N ALA A 292 -0.83 -8.00 23.64
CA ALA A 292 -1.08 -7.22 22.44
C ALA A 292 -0.73 -8.03 21.18
N LEU A 293 -1.69 -8.17 20.26
CA LEU A 293 -1.44 -8.79 18.95
C LEU A 293 -1.05 -7.68 17.97
N SER A 294 0.25 -7.45 17.83
CA SER A 294 0.75 -6.43 16.91
C SER A 294 0.85 -6.95 15.48
N HIS A 295 1.02 -8.26 15.33
CA HIS A 295 1.42 -8.87 14.08
C HIS A 295 0.74 -10.22 13.88
N LEU A 296 0.26 -10.45 12.65
CA LEU A 296 -0.38 -11.68 12.19
C LEU A 296 0.57 -12.43 11.24
N LEU A 297 0.84 -13.70 11.55
CA LEU A 297 1.62 -14.60 10.71
C LEU A 297 0.68 -15.53 9.94
N PHE A 298 0.91 -15.71 8.64
CA PHE A 298 0.07 -16.56 7.81
C PHE A 298 0.81 -17.21 6.64
N THR A 299 0.17 -18.20 6.03
CA THR A 299 0.51 -18.73 4.70
C THR A 299 -0.68 -18.55 3.77
N PRO A 300 -0.50 -18.42 2.45
CA PRO A 300 0.76 -18.47 1.72
C PRO A 300 1.53 -17.14 1.70
N LEU A 301 2.75 -17.15 1.14
CA LEU A 301 3.56 -15.94 1.00
C LEU A 301 2.90 -14.98 0.01
N PRO A 302 2.66 -13.72 0.41
CA PRO A 302 2.05 -12.76 -0.49
C PRO A 302 2.97 -12.31 -1.60
N THR A 303 2.36 -12.01 -2.75
CA THR A 303 3.06 -11.45 -3.90
C THR A 303 3.27 -9.94 -3.73
N MET A 304 4.20 -9.40 -4.51
CA MET A 304 4.47 -7.96 -4.53
C MET A 304 3.25 -7.18 -5.02
N GLY A 305 2.89 -6.11 -4.31
CA GLY A 305 1.68 -5.30 -4.60
C GLY A 305 0.42 -5.75 -3.86
N SER A 306 0.45 -6.90 -3.17
CA SER A 306 -0.67 -7.36 -2.32
C SER A 306 -0.72 -6.67 -0.97
N SER A 307 0.36 -5.99 -0.56
CA SER A 307 0.41 -5.19 0.67
C SER A 307 -0.75 -4.19 0.76
N GLY A 308 -1.35 -4.06 1.93
CA GLY A 308 -2.58 -3.29 2.20
C GLY A 308 -3.87 -4.03 1.85
N GLY A 309 -3.81 -5.18 1.17
CA GLY A 309 -4.96 -6.01 0.86
C GLY A 309 -5.52 -6.75 2.09
N PRO A 310 -6.79 -7.16 2.07
CA PRO A 310 -7.41 -7.86 3.19
C PRO A 310 -6.98 -9.33 3.27
N ILE A 311 -6.97 -9.84 4.49
CA ILE A 311 -6.99 -11.25 4.83
C ILE A 311 -8.39 -11.53 5.39
N ILE A 312 -9.11 -12.47 4.78
CA ILE A 312 -10.48 -12.81 5.18
C ILE A 312 -10.56 -14.23 5.77
N ASP A 313 -11.49 -14.44 6.68
CA ASP A 313 -11.87 -15.77 7.15
C ASP A 313 -12.48 -16.59 5.98
N ASP A 314 -11.99 -17.80 5.75
CA ASP A 314 -12.49 -18.69 4.69
C ASP A 314 -13.91 -19.22 4.99
N GLU A 315 -14.37 -19.16 6.24
CA GLU A 315 -15.72 -19.61 6.61
C GLU A 315 -16.77 -18.52 6.39
N ASN A 316 -16.53 -17.31 6.91
CA ASN A 316 -17.53 -16.25 6.96
C ASN A 316 -17.23 -15.03 6.08
N GLY A 317 -16.02 -14.90 5.53
CA GLY A 317 -15.65 -13.80 4.62
C GLY A 317 -15.45 -12.44 5.29
N ALA A 318 -15.42 -12.36 6.62
CA ALA A 318 -15.03 -11.16 7.35
C ALA A 318 -13.52 -10.94 7.26
N VAL A 319 -13.09 -9.68 7.21
CA VAL A 319 -11.68 -9.29 7.30
C VAL A 319 -11.19 -9.58 8.71
N VAL A 320 -10.14 -10.40 8.80
CA VAL A 320 -9.47 -10.82 10.04
C VAL A 320 -8.05 -10.27 10.14
N GLY A 321 -7.56 -9.64 9.07
CA GLY A 321 -6.30 -8.93 9.07
C GLY A 321 -6.04 -8.16 7.79
N VAL A 322 -4.93 -7.43 7.79
CA VAL A 322 -4.42 -6.69 6.63
C VAL A 322 -3.03 -7.24 6.31
N MET A 323 -2.83 -7.61 5.06
CA MET A 323 -1.57 -8.14 4.56
C MET A 323 -0.56 -7.01 4.38
N LEU A 324 0.67 -7.19 4.85
CA LEU A 324 1.74 -6.18 4.72
C LEU A 324 2.90 -6.66 3.84
N GLY A 325 3.20 -7.96 3.83
CA GLY A 325 4.28 -8.52 3.01
C GLY A 325 4.77 -9.87 3.52
N THR A 326 6.06 -10.13 3.35
CA THR A 326 6.72 -11.34 3.88
C THR A 326 7.70 -10.96 4.99
N ARG A 327 7.91 -11.85 5.95
CA ARG A 327 8.93 -11.67 7.00
C ARG A 327 9.66 -12.98 7.25
N MET A 328 10.96 -12.91 7.50
CA MET A 328 11.72 -14.03 8.04
C MET A 328 11.34 -14.18 9.51
N ASP A 329 10.69 -15.28 9.89
CA ASP A 329 10.24 -15.49 11.26
C ASP A 329 11.38 -16.01 12.13
N ASN A 330 11.98 -17.13 11.72
CA ASN A 330 13.21 -17.66 12.32
C ASN A 330 13.97 -18.51 11.30
N ARG A 331 15.29 -18.70 11.50
CA ARG A 331 16.14 -19.50 10.59
C ARG A 331 15.66 -20.93 10.35
N VAL A 332 14.87 -21.48 11.27
CA VAL A 332 14.31 -22.84 11.21
C VAL A 332 12.96 -22.88 10.50
N GLU A 333 12.09 -21.90 10.76
CA GLU A 333 10.72 -21.87 10.24
C GLU A 333 10.59 -21.18 8.88
N GLY A 334 11.61 -20.43 8.48
CA GLY A 334 11.70 -19.81 7.16
C GLY A 334 10.91 -18.50 7.04
N VAL A 335 10.48 -18.22 5.80
CA VAL A 335 9.73 -17.01 5.44
C VAL A 335 8.24 -17.29 5.63
N ARG A 336 7.52 -16.31 6.19
CA ARG A 336 6.06 -16.35 6.38
C ARG A 336 5.41 -15.10 5.81
N GLY A 337 4.11 -15.19 5.53
CA GLY A 337 3.26 -14.04 5.30
C GLY A 337 3.15 -13.22 6.58
N TRP A 338 3.15 -11.90 6.42
CA TRP A 338 3.17 -10.92 7.49
C TRP A 338 2.02 -9.94 7.32
N GLY A 339 1.27 -9.71 8.38
CA GLY A 339 0.13 -8.81 8.39
C GLY A 339 -0.13 -8.22 9.77
N VAL A 340 -1.27 -7.54 9.87
CA VAL A 340 -1.78 -6.89 11.08
C VAL A 340 -3.16 -7.48 11.37
N PRO A 341 -3.49 -7.84 12.62
CA PRO A 341 -4.83 -8.31 12.96
C PRO A 341 -5.89 -7.24 12.70
N SER A 342 -7.11 -7.66 12.38
CA SER A 342 -8.22 -6.74 12.12
C SER A 342 -8.61 -5.90 13.33
N GLU A 343 -8.32 -6.34 14.56
CA GLU A 343 -8.59 -5.56 15.77
C GLU A 343 -7.87 -4.19 15.76
N THR A 344 -6.66 -4.13 15.19
CA THR A 344 -5.89 -2.89 15.07
C THR A 344 -6.58 -1.87 14.16
N ILE A 345 -7.44 -2.31 13.23
CA ILE A 345 -8.24 -1.40 12.41
C ILE A 345 -9.18 -0.57 13.30
N PHE A 346 -9.75 -1.17 14.35
CA PHE A 346 -10.69 -0.51 15.24
C PHE A 346 -10.03 0.55 16.14
N GLU A 347 -8.71 0.50 16.34
CA GLU A 347 -7.95 1.57 17.02
C GLU A 347 -8.05 2.92 16.27
N MET A 348 -8.40 2.90 14.98
CA MET A 348 -8.58 4.10 14.16
C MET A 348 -9.98 4.71 14.30
N PHE A 349 -10.92 4.06 15.00
CA PHE A 349 -12.34 4.44 15.04
C PHE A 349 -12.85 4.65 16.46
N SER A 350 -13.92 5.43 16.56
CA SER A 350 -14.64 5.59 17.83
C SER A 350 -15.35 4.29 18.18
N LEU A 351 -15.36 3.94 19.47
CA LEU A 351 -16.12 2.79 19.94
C LEU A 351 -17.62 2.99 19.64
N PRO A 352 -18.35 1.93 19.23
CA PRO A 352 -19.79 2.02 19.03
C PRO A 352 -20.51 2.59 20.26
N GLY A 353 -21.35 3.61 20.07
CA GLY A 353 -22.10 4.28 21.14
C GLY A 353 -21.35 5.40 21.89
N LEU A 354 -20.10 5.68 21.53
CA LEU A 354 -19.31 6.82 22.02
C LEU A 354 -19.06 7.87 20.93
N GLU A 355 -19.78 7.81 19.81
CA GLU A 355 -19.64 8.78 18.73
C GLU A 355 -19.90 10.20 19.24
N GLY A 356 -18.95 11.11 19.02
CA GLY A 356 -19.09 12.53 19.38
C GLY A 356 -18.95 12.87 20.87
N LYS A 357 -18.61 11.91 21.74
CA LYS A 357 -18.29 12.18 23.15
C LYS A 357 -16.79 12.44 23.30
N ARG A 358 -16.42 13.68 23.66
CA ARG A 358 -15.07 14.08 24.09
C ARG A 358 -15.03 14.35 25.57
#